data_AF-A0A970AKP2-F1
#
_entry.id   AF-A0A970AKP2-F1
#
_cell.length_a   1.000
_cell.length_b   1.000
_cell.length_c   1.000
_cell.angle_alpha   90.00
_cell.angle_beta   90.00
_cell.angle_gamma   90.00
#
_symmetry.space_group_name_H-M   'P 1'
#
loop_
_entity.id
_entity.type
_entity.pdbx_description
1 polymer ?
#
loop_
_entity_poly.entity_id
_entity_poly.type
_entity_poly.pdbx_seq_one_letter_code
_entity_poly.pdbx_strand_id
1 'polypeptide(L)'
;MSSSVTLVIFEGGRIDSSLEEEFRQVRKGIVIDNIIKATTAGFERIILCTPYQDLAAEAKNFGVEVEFEEFVAEEFHFGNSLLKIIREYQLSSVLYMGGAAAPLISSAELAYVHKLMSDHDNFVTANNYFSADLIGFSPASALADITLPAIDNSLAMALVSEGDLKYIPLQRTLGLQFDLDTPSELLTLAIHPGIGEYTKRALAKIDLDTSKCLKIREIINNPDSELVVFGRIGSANFKLLDELTRCRIRLYSEERGLKALGRDVRGEAVSLLGKLILSLGYEDFFSFLAEICQGAVLDTRVLFAYFGWELSQSERFHSDLGRIEQINHPELREFTRCAHNAKIPILLGGHSLVTGGLWALIESSLLERV
;
A
#
# COMPACT_ATOMS: atom_id res chain seq x y z
N MET A 1 13.85 -26.72 -20.57
CA MET A 1 14.07 -25.32 -21.00
C MET A 1 13.51 -24.49 -19.87
N SER A 2 14.32 -23.65 -19.22
CA SER A 2 13.83 -22.73 -18.19
C SER A 2 12.74 -21.86 -18.83
N SER A 3 11.49 -21.95 -18.37
CA SER A 3 10.46 -21.02 -18.85
C SER A 3 10.86 -19.62 -18.41
N SER A 4 11.03 -18.69 -19.36
CA SER A 4 11.34 -17.30 -19.04
C SER A 4 10.15 -16.68 -18.29
N VAL A 5 10.40 -16.14 -17.10
CA VAL A 5 9.38 -15.51 -16.26
C VAL A 5 9.02 -14.17 -16.88
N THR A 6 7.75 -13.96 -17.19
CA THR A 6 7.25 -12.67 -17.70
C THR A 6 6.66 -11.85 -16.57
N LEU A 7 7.10 -10.60 -16.41
CA LEU A 7 6.47 -9.63 -15.51
C LEU A 7 5.31 -8.94 -16.23
N VAL A 8 4.13 -8.96 -15.63
CA VAL A 8 2.92 -8.28 -16.13
C VAL A 8 2.50 -7.23 -15.11
N ILE A 9 2.53 -5.96 -15.49
CA ILE A 9 2.14 -4.84 -14.62
C ILE A 9 0.82 -4.27 -15.09
N PHE A 10 -0.17 -4.15 -14.20
CA PHE A 10 -1.43 -3.48 -14.52
C PHE A 10 -1.51 -2.14 -13.77
N GLU A 11 -1.62 -1.05 -14.51
CA GLU A 11 -1.82 0.28 -13.93
C GLU A 11 -2.97 1.00 -14.63
N GLY A 12 -4.01 1.31 -13.87
CA GLY A 12 -5.21 1.96 -14.35
C GLY A 12 -6.13 2.37 -13.21
N GLY A 13 -7.30 2.90 -13.58
CA GLY A 13 -8.31 3.40 -12.65
C GLY A 13 -8.89 4.74 -13.07
N ARG A 14 -10.17 4.95 -12.74
CA ARG A 14 -10.82 6.25 -12.88
C ARG A 14 -10.39 7.17 -11.73
N ILE A 15 -10.47 8.47 -11.97
CA ILE A 15 -10.11 9.52 -11.01
C ILE A 15 -11.31 10.43 -10.86
N ASP A 16 -11.70 10.66 -9.62
CA ASP A 16 -12.85 11.46 -9.25
C ASP A 16 -12.46 12.75 -8.50
N SER A 17 -11.16 12.96 -8.22
CA SER A 17 -10.66 14.15 -7.51
C SER A 17 -9.25 14.60 -7.93
N SER A 18 -8.89 15.86 -7.63
CA SER A 18 -7.53 16.38 -7.89
C SER A 18 -6.46 15.68 -7.05
N LEU A 19 -6.79 15.22 -5.83
CA LEU A 19 -5.86 14.47 -5.00
C LEU A 19 -5.63 13.06 -5.56
N GLU A 20 -6.65 12.42 -6.11
CA GLU A 20 -6.48 11.16 -6.83
C GLU A 20 -5.63 11.33 -8.09
N GLU A 21 -5.70 12.49 -8.75
CA GLU A 21 -4.77 12.82 -9.84
C GLU A 21 -3.32 12.89 -9.35
N GLU A 22 -3.05 13.59 -8.23
CA GLU A 22 -1.73 13.63 -7.60
C GLU A 22 -1.24 12.20 -7.29
N PHE A 23 -2.12 11.36 -6.74
CA PHE A 23 -1.85 9.96 -6.43
C PHE A 23 -1.51 9.12 -7.67
N ARG A 24 -2.28 9.29 -8.76
CA ARG A 24 -2.02 8.65 -10.05
C ARG A 24 -0.63 9.00 -10.59
N GLN A 25 -0.23 10.26 -10.50
CA GLN A 25 1.08 10.68 -11.01
C GLN A 25 2.22 10.00 -10.24
N VAL A 26 2.08 9.78 -8.94
CA VAL A 26 3.05 9.01 -8.15
C VAL A 26 3.06 7.53 -8.55
N ARG A 27 1.88 6.90 -8.71
CA ARG A 27 1.76 5.51 -9.17
C ARG A 27 2.42 5.29 -10.53
N LYS A 28 2.23 6.21 -11.48
CA LYS A 28 2.94 6.18 -12.77
C LYS A 28 4.46 6.19 -12.60
N GLY A 29 4.97 7.02 -11.68
CA GLY A 29 6.40 7.04 -11.35
C GLY A 29 6.89 5.70 -10.78
N ILE A 30 6.10 5.09 -9.90
CA ILE A 30 6.38 3.77 -9.30
C ILE A 30 6.46 2.68 -10.36
N VAL A 31 5.52 2.65 -11.31
CA VAL A 31 5.54 1.69 -12.41
C VAL A 31 6.84 1.78 -13.20
N ILE A 32 7.27 2.99 -13.57
CA ILE A 32 8.52 3.17 -14.32
C ILE A 32 9.74 2.75 -13.50
N ASP A 33 9.79 3.11 -12.22
CA ASP A 33 10.87 2.67 -11.33
C ASP A 33 10.88 1.14 -11.18
N ASN A 34 9.72 0.49 -11.05
CA ASN A 34 9.60 -0.96 -10.96
C ASN A 34 10.00 -1.66 -12.26
N ILE A 35 9.69 -1.09 -13.43
CA ILE A 35 10.20 -1.57 -14.73
C ILE A 35 11.74 -1.57 -14.74
N ILE A 36 12.37 -0.45 -14.38
CA ILE A 36 13.84 -0.32 -14.35
C ILE A 36 14.46 -1.34 -13.39
N LYS A 37 13.86 -1.47 -12.19
CA LYS A 37 14.32 -2.40 -11.17
C LYS A 37 14.14 -3.86 -11.60
N ALA A 38 13.07 -4.20 -12.31
CA ALA A 38 12.80 -5.53 -12.83
C ALA A 38 13.75 -5.93 -13.98
N THR A 39 14.02 -5.02 -14.92
CA THR A 39 15.03 -5.25 -15.96
C THR A 39 16.39 -5.54 -15.34
N THR A 40 16.78 -4.78 -14.30
CA THR A 40 18.02 -5.01 -13.54
C THR A 40 18.02 -6.36 -12.80
N ALA A 41 16.85 -6.84 -12.38
CA ALA A 41 16.66 -8.10 -11.68
C ALA A 41 16.69 -9.35 -12.59
N GLY A 42 16.76 -9.16 -13.92
CA GLY A 42 16.84 -10.24 -14.89
C GLY A 42 15.53 -10.61 -15.58
N PHE A 43 14.47 -9.82 -15.42
CA PHE A 43 13.25 -10.00 -16.22
C PHE A 43 13.52 -9.56 -17.66
N GLU A 44 13.60 -10.53 -18.57
CA GLU A 44 13.84 -10.29 -20.00
C GLU A 44 12.59 -9.80 -20.73
N ARG A 45 11.40 -10.14 -20.20
CA ARG A 45 10.11 -9.79 -20.77
C ARG A 45 9.23 -9.11 -19.72
N ILE A 46 8.80 -7.89 -20.03
CA ILE A 46 7.90 -7.10 -19.21
C ILE A 46 6.76 -6.62 -20.10
N ILE A 47 5.52 -6.79 -19.64
CA ILE A 47 4.30 -6.31 -20.30
C ILE A 47 3.63 -5.32 -19.35
N LEU A 48 3.41 -4.09 -19.82
CA LEU A 48 2.62 -3.08 -19.11
C LEU A 48 1.23 -2.99 -19.76
N CYS A 49 0.20 -3.22 -18.97
CA CYS A 49 -1.19 -3.00 -19.37
C CYS A 49 -1.68 -1.70 -18.73
N THR A 50 -2.01 -0.70 -19.55
CA THR A 50 -2.46 0.59 -19.04
C THR A 50 -3.34 1.36 -20.03
N PRO A 51 -4.39 2.06 -19.54
CA PRO A 51 -5.14 3.01 -20.34
C PRO A 51 -4.49 4.40 -20.38
N TYR A 52 -3.37 4.61 -19.68
CA TYR A 52 -2.72 5.92 -19.58
C TYR A 52 -1.72 6.12 -20.71
N GLN A 53 -2.06 6.99 -21.67
CA GLN A 53 -1.24 7.23 -22.85
C GLN A 53 0.16 7.76 -22.53
N ASP A 54 0.28 8.63 -21.53
CA ASP A 54 1.56 9.19 -21.07
C ASP A 54 2.45 8.12 -20.44
N LEU A 55 1.88 7.26 -19.59
CA LEU A 55 2.61 6.13 -18.99
C LEU A 55 3.03 5.11 -20.05
N ALA A 56 2.13 4.78 -20.99
CA ALA A 56 2.41 3.89 -22.11
C ALA A 56 3.57 4.40 -22.99
N ALA A 57 3.60 5.71 -23.28
CA ALA A 57 4.67 6.33 -24.04
C ALA A 57 6.01 6.29 -23.29
N GLU A 58 6.00 6.60 -22.00
CA GLU A 58 7.22 6.58 -21.18
C GLU A 58 7.78 5.15 -21.04
N ALA A 59 6.93 4.15 -20.79
CA ALA A 59 7.35 2.75 -20.63
C ALA A 59 8.00 2.18 -21.90
N LYS A 60 7.54 2.59 -23.10
CA LYS A 60 8.15 2.17 -24.38
C LYS A 60 9.61 2.60 -24.52
N ASN A 61 10.02 3.68 -23.87
CA ASN A 61 11.43 4.13 -23.87
C ASN A 61 12.36 3.12 -23.18
N PHE A 62 11.82 2.19 -22.38
CA PHE A 62 12.54 1.13 -21.69
C PHE A 62 12.49 -0.23 -22.39
N GLY A 63 11.94 -0.30 -23.62
CA GLY A 63 11.84 -1.55 -24.38
C GLY A 63 10.77 -2.52 -23.86
N VAL A 64 9.82 -2.04 -23.06
CA VAL A 64 8.71 -2.82 -22.50
C VAL A 64 7.59 -2.99 -23.53
N GLU A 65 6.98 -4.18 -23.58
CA GLU A 65 5.75 -4.42 -24.34
C GLU A 65 4.59 -3.70 -23.67
N VAL A 66 3.79 -2.93 -24.42
CA VAL A 66 2.68 -2.16 -23.84
C VAL A 66 1.37 -2.57 -24.47
N GLU A 67 0.47 -3.11 -23.65
CA GLU A 67 -0.94 -3.30 -23.98
C GLU A 67 -1.69 -2.02 -23.57
N PHE A 68 -1.99 -1.20 -24.57
CA PHE A 68 -2.77 0.01 -24.39
C PHE A 68 -4.24 -0.27 -24.72
N GLU A 69 -5.12 -0.11 -23.74
CA GLU A 69 -6.57 -0.17 -23.93
C GLU A 69 -7.18 1.14 -23.47
N GLU A 70 -7.86 1.86 -24.37
CA GLU A 70 -8.60 3.06 -23.96
C GLU A 70 -9.68 2.70 -22.94
N PHE A 71 -9.97 3.63 -22.01
CA PHE A 71 -11.04 3.43 -21.04
C PHE A 71 -12.37 3.19 -21.77
N VAL A 72 -12.88 1.96 -21.67
CA VAL A 72 -14.22 1.62 -22.12
C VAL A 72 -15.24 1.82 -20.98
N ALA A 73 -16.52 1.92 -21.37
CA ALA A 73 -17.61 2.05 -20.41
C ALA A 73 -17.81 0.78 -19.57
N GLU A 74 -17.42 -0.38 -20.11
CA GLU A 74 -17.48 -1.67 -19.43
C GLU A 74 -16.60 -1.69 -18.16
N GLU A 75 -17.07 -2.43 -17.15
CA GLU A 75 -16.35 -2.57 -15.90
C GLU A 75 -15.12 -3.47 -16.10
N PHE A 76 -13.96 -3.00 -15.64
CA PHE A 76 -12.72 -3.74 -15.73
C PHE A 76 -12.77 -5.02 -14.89
N HIS A 77 -12.38 -6.16 -15.45
CA HIS A 77 -12.32 -7.43 -14.75
C HIS A 77 -10.91 -8.02 -14.81
N PHE A 78 -10.18 -7.92 -13.70
CA PHE A 78 -8.77 -8.29 -13.59
C PHE A 78 -8.45 -9.68 -14.16
N GLY A 79 -9.13 -10.74 -13.70
CA GLY A 79 -8.83 -12.11 -14.12
C GLY A 79 -9.04 -12.36 -15.62
N ASN A 80 -10.05 -11.74 -16.23
CA ASN A 80 -10.30 -11.82 -17.67
C ASN A 80 -9.18 -11.15 -18.45
N SER A 81 -8.78 -9.94 -18.02
CA SER A 81 -7.69 -9.20 -18.64
C SER A 81 -6.35 -9.94 -18.52
N LEU A 82 -6.02 -10.48 -17.34
CA LEU A 82 -4.79 -11.26 -17.16
C LEU A 82 -4.78 -12.54 -18.00
N LEU A 83 -5.92 -13.24 -18.09
CA LEU A 83 -6.05 -14.43 -18.94
C LEU A 83 -5.92 -14.10 -20.43
N LYS A 84 -6.46 -12.96 -20.88
CA LYS A 84 -6.27 -12.44 -22.23
C LYS A 84 -4.78 -12.27 -22.53
N ILE A 85 -4.05 -11.55 -21.67
CA ILE A 85 -2.60 -11.33 -21.82
C ILE A 85 -1.83 -12.66 -21.85
N ILE A 86 -2.14 -13.59 -20.93
CA ILE A 86 -1.50 -14.91 -20.91
C ILE A 86 -1.68 -15.66 -22.24
N ARG A 87 -2.88 -15.62 -22.81
CA ARG A 87 -3.19 -16.31 -24.08
C ARG A 87 -2.55 -15.64 -25.29
N GLU A 88 -2.68 -14.32 -25.40
CA GLU A 88 -2.17 -13.56 -26.56
C GLU A 88 -0.64 -13.57 -26.62
N TYR A 89 0.02 -13.41 -25.48
CA TYR A 89 1.48 -13.37 -25.39
C TYR A 89 2.09 -14.76 -25.13
N GLN A 90 1.27 -15.82 -25.04
CA GLN A 90 1.66 -17.22 -24.82
C GLN A 90 2.57 -17.39 -23.60
N LEU A 91 2.17 -16.79 -22.48
CA LEU A 91 2.96 -16.80 -21.25
C LEU A 91 2.94 -18.19 -20.61
N SER A 92 4.08 -18.62 -20.08
CA SER A 92 4.23 -19.92 -19.41
C SER A 92 4.43 -19.79 -17.90
N SER A 93 5.13 -18.74 -17.45
CA SER A 93 5.31 -18.37 -16.04
C SER A 93 5.13 -16.85 -15.91
N VAL A 94 4.29 -16.42 -14.96
CA VAL A 94 3.85 -15.02 -14.86
C VAL A 94 4.04 -14.48 -13.46
N LEU A 95 4.75 -13.37 -13.34
CA LEU A 95 4.73 -12.50 -12.18
C LEU A 95 3.78 -11.33 -12.48
N TYR A 96 2.62 -11.31 -11.86
CA TYR A 96 1.72 -10.16 -11.88
C TYR A 96 2.10 -9.16 -10.78
N MET A 97 1.99 -7.86 -11.09
CA MET A 97 2.13 -6.76 -10.15
C MET A 97 1.11 -5.65 -10.44
N GLY A 98 0.41 -5.16 -9.41
CA GLY A 98 -0.39 -3.94 -9.51
C GLY A 98 0.51 -2.70 -9.60
N GLY A 99 0.11 -1.66 -10.33
CA GLY A 99 0.96 -0.48 -10.55
C GLY A 99 1.18 0.40 -9.31
N ALA A 100 0.37 0.23 -8.26
CA ALA A 100 0.59 0.82 -6.94
C ALA A 100 1.37 -0.10 -5.97
N ALA A 101 1.66 -1.34 -6.38
CA ALA A 101 2.27 -2.34 -5.52
C ALA A 101 3.76 -2.05 -5.34
N ALA A 102 4.25 -2.36 -4.14
CA ALA A 102 5.66 -2.56 -3.87
C ALA A 102 6.58 -1.39 -4.32
N PRO A 103 6.28 -0.10 -4.01
CA PRO A 103 7.04 1.03 -4.53
C PRO A 103 8.48 1.07 -4.02
N LEU A 104 8.74 0.43 -2.88
CA LEU A 104 10.06 0.30 -2.26
C LEU A 104 10.76 -1.03 -2.59
N ILE A 105 10.19 -1.88 -3.47
CA ILE A 105 10.85 -3.12 -3.87
C ILE A 105 12.19 -2.83 -4.52
N SER A 106 13.22 -3.55 -4.14
CA SER A 106 14.56 -3.46 -4.72
C SER A 106 14.73 -4.43 -5.89
N SER A 107 15.73 -4.17 -6.74
CA SER A 107 16.15 -5.14 -7.76
C SER A 107 16.62 -6.47 -7.16
N ALA A 108 17.16 -6.46 -5.93
CA ALA A 108 17.58 -7.69 -5.25
C ALA A 108 16.37 -8.55 -4.83
N GLU A 109 15.30 -7.92 -4.31
CA GLU A 109 14.06 -8.61 -4.00
C GLU A 109 13.38 -9.14 -5.26
N LEU A 110 13.34 -8.35 -6.34
CA LEU A 110 12.83 -8.81 -7.64
C LEU A 110 13.67 -9.98 -8.20
N ALA A 111 14.99 -9.95 -8.04
CA ALA A 111 15.86 -11.04 -8.48
C ALA A 111 15.64 -12.31 -7.65
N TYR A 112 15.36 -12.16 -6.35
CA TYR A 112 14.93 -13.26 -5.49
C TYR A 112 13.61 -13.87 -5.97
N VAL A 113 12.60 -13.05 -6.28
CA VAL A 113 11.32 -13.54 -6.83
C VAL A 113 11.54 -14.21 -8.19
N HIS A 114 12.27 -13.58 -9.10
CA HIS A 114 12.60 -14.14 -10.41
C HIS A 114 13.27 -15.52 -10.29
N LYS A 115 14.25 -15.65 -9.39
CA LYS A 115 14.93 -16.92 -9.11
C LYS A 115 13.97 -17.95 -8.54
N LEU A 116 13.17 -17.60 -7.53
CA LEU A 116 12.17 -18.50 -6.95
C LEU A 116 11.26 -19.06 -8.04
N MET A 117 10.81 -18.21 -8.96
CA MET A 117 9.93 -18.62 -10.05
C MET A 117 10.62 -19.45 -11.13
N SER A 118 11.93 -19.30 -11.31
CA SER A 118 12.73 -20.10 -12.24
C SER A 118 13.07 -21.48 -11.67
N ASP A 119 13.14 -21.60 -10.35
CA ASP A 119 13.54 -22.83 -9.64
C ASP A 119 12.35 -23.76 -9.31
N HIS A 120 11.11 -23.31 -9.54
CA HIS A 120 9.89 -24.04 -9.18
C HIS A 120 8.88 -24.11 -10.34
N ASP A 121 8.16 -25.24 -10.41
CA ASP A 121 7.02 -25.48 -11.28
C ASP A 121 5.79 -25.87 -10.44
N ASN A 122 4.58 -25.72 -11.00
CA ASN A 122 3.30 -26.03 -10.34
C ASN A 122 3.15 -25.35 -8.97
N PHE A 123 3.42 -24.05 -8.94
CA PHE A 123 3.44 -23.27 -7.71
C PHE A 123 2.81 -21.89 -7.91
N VAL A 124 2.42 -21.31 -6.78
CA VAL A 124 2.02 -19.91 -6.66
C VAL A 124 2.76 -19.28 -5.49
N THR A 125 3.17 -18.04 -5.65
CA THR A 125 3.79 -17.21 -4.63
C THR A 125 3.10 -15.86 -4.62
N ALA A 126 3.03 -15.22 -3.45
CA ALA A 126 2.39 -13.93 -3.31
C ALA A 126 3.02 -13.17 -2.15
N ASN A 127 3.05 -11.85 -2.25
CA ASN A 127 3.49 -11.01 -1.15
C ASN A 127 2.53 -11.07 0.06
N ASN A 128 1.24 -11.27 -0.17
CA ASN A 128 0.28 -11.54 0.88
C ASN A 128 -0.78 -12.55 0.41
N TYR A 129 -0.77 -13.74 1.01
CA TYR A 129 -1.67 -14.83 0.62
C TYR A 129 -3.16 -14.47 0.62
N PHE A 130 -3.60 -13.60 1.54
CA PHE A 130 -5.02 -13.28 1.71
C PHE A 130 -5.49 -12.06 0.92
N SER A 131 -4.57 -11.25 0.41
CA SER A 131 -4.85 -10.02 -0.30
C SER A 131 -3.59 -9.58 -1.02
N ALA A 132 -3.33 -10.14 -2.18
CA ALA A 132 -2.11 -9.91 -2.94
C ALA A 132 -2.30 -8.84 -4.02
N ASP A 133 -1.24 -8.05 -4.23
CA ASP A 133 -1.03 -7.13 -5.35
C ASP A 133 0.27 -7.47 -6.12
N LEU A 134 0.98 -8.52 -5.68
CA LEU A 134 2.08 -9.17 -6.38
C LEU A 134 1.93 -10.69 -6.28
N ILE A 135 1.70 -11.36 -7.42
CA ILE A 135 1.44 -12.80 -7.51
C ILE A 135 2.32 -13.42 -8.61
N GLY A 136 3.17 -14.38 -8.25
CA GLY A 136 3.93 -15.18 -9.20
C GLY A 136 3.37 -16.59 -9.29
N PHE A 137 3.19 -17.14 -10.49
CA PHE A 137 2.70 -18.52 -10.64
C PHE A 137 3.16 -19.17 -11.94
N SER A 138 3.28 -20.50 -11.88
CA SER A 138 3.59 -21.38 -13.00
C SER A 138 2.90 -22.73 -12.80
N PRO A 139 2.28 -23.33 -13.82
CA PRO A 139 2.13 -22.81 -15.18
C PRO A 139 1.07 -21.70 -15.25
N ALA A 140 1.28 -20.72 -16.14
CA ALA A 140 0.33 -19.63 -16.36
C ALA A 140 -1.05 -20.12 -16.88
N SER A 141 -1.09 -21.30 -17.50
CA SER A 141 -2.33 -21.93 -17.95
C SER A 141 -3.31 -22.24 -16.82
N ALA A 142 -2.83 -22.39 -15.57
CA ALA A 142 -3.68 -22.65 -14.40
C ALA A 142 -4.75 -21.58 -14.20
N LEU A 143 -4.53 -20.35 -14.69
CA LEU A 143 -5.53 -19.28 -14.62
C LEU A 143 -6.82 -19.63 -15.39
N ALA A 144 -6.75 -20.47 -16.42
CA ALA A 144 -7.92 -20.89 -17.20
C ALA A 144 -8.82 -21.90 -16.46
N ASP A 145 -8.31 -22.53 -15.40
CA ASP A 145 -8.96 -23.61 -14.67
C ASP A 145 -9.61 -23.13 -13.36
N ILE A 146 -9.53 -21.83 -13.06
CA ILE A 146 -10.11 -21.23 -11.84
C ILE A 146 -11.24 -20.27 -12.17
N THR A 147 -12.05 -20.00 -11.15
CA THR A 147 -12.99 -18.88 -11.16
C THR A 147 -12.19 -17.58 -11.17
N LEU A 148 -12.21 -16.89 -12.31
CA LEU A 148 -11.44 -15.65 -12.50
C LEU A 148 -11.93 -14.56 -11.55
N PRO A 149 -11.04 -14.00 -10.70
CA PRO A 149 -11.46 -12.95 -9.78
C PRO A 149 -11.56 -11.59 -10.48
N ALA A 150 -12.52 -10.77 -10.08
CA ALA A 150 -12.73 -9.43 -10.65
C ALA A 150 -11.62 -8.44 -10.26
N ILE A 151 -10.95 -8.68 -9.13
CA ILE A 151 -9.79 -7.96 -8.61
C ILE A 151 -8.67 -8.96 -8.24
N ASP A 152 -7.46 -8.48 -8.05
CA ASP A 152 -6.26 -9.29 -7.82
C ASP A 152 -6.17 -9.93 -6.42
N ASN A 153 -6.76 -9.31 -5.39
CA ASN A 153 -6.58 -9.69 -3.99
C ASN A 153 -6.78 -11.19 -3.69
N SER A 154 -7.72 -11.86 -4.35
CA SER A 154 -8.05 -13.28 -4.10
C SER A 154 -7.34 -14.26 -5.04
N LEU A 155 -6.56 -13.80 -6.01
CA LEU A 155 -5.97 -14.65 -7.05
C LEU A 155 -5.08 -15.75 -6.46
N ALA A 156 -4.23 -15.42 -5.49
CA ALA A 156 -3.33 -16.38 -4.87
C ALA A 156 -4.09 -17.55 -4.21
N MET A 157 -5.19 -17.26 -3.52
CA MET A 157 -6.03 -18.30 -2.91
C MET A 157 -6.74 -19.15 -3.96
N ALA A 158 -7.30 -18.52 -5.00
CA ALA A 158 -7.99 -19.24 -6.07
C ALA A 158 -7.04 -20.19 -6.82
N LEU A 159 -5.80 -19.76 -7.10
CA LEU A 159 -4.78 -20.60 -7.71
C LEU A 159 -4.39 -21.81 -6.85
N VAL A 160 -4.42 -21.68 -5.51
CA VAL A 160 -4.20 -22.82 -4.60
C VAL A 160 -5.42 -23.73 -4.55
N SER A 161 -6.61 -23.17 -4.33
CA SER A 161 -7.81 -23.96 -4.02
C SER A 161 -8.48 -24.58 -5.23
N GLU A 162 -8.44 -23.91 -6.39
CA GLU A 162 -9.08 -24.35 -7.63
C GLU A 162 -8.04 -24.79 -8.67
N GLY A 163 -6.89 -24.11 -8.73
CA GLY A 163 -5.81 -24.39 -9.68
C GLY A 163 -4.81 -25.46 -9.23
N ASP A 164 -4.97 -26.04 -8.03
CA ASP A 164 -4.11 -27.06 -7.42
C ASP A 164 -2.61 -26.69 -7.39
N LEU A 165 -2.29 -25.39 -7.33
CA LEU A 165 -0.91 -24.92 -7.25
C LEU A 165 -0.40 -24.92 -5.81
N LYS A 166 0.86 -25.33 -5.63
CA LYS A 166 1.50 -25.29 -4.31
C LYS A 166 1.86 -23.86 -3.92
N TYR A 167 1.39 -23.39 -2.77
CA TYR A 167 1.84 -22.09 -2.24
C TYR A 167 3.26 -22.15 -1.71
N ILE A 168 4.11 -21.23 -2.17
CA ILE A 168 5.45 -20.98 -1.64
C ILE A 168 5.49 -19.52 -1.18
N PRO A 169 5.58 -19.23 0.13
CA PRO A 169 5.55 -17.86 0.64
C PRO A 169 6.81 -17.08 0.27
N LEU A 170 6.65 -15.78 -0.01
CA LEU A 170 7.77 -14.86 -0.13
C LEU A 170 8.33 -14.50 1.25
N GLN A 171 9.58 -14.04 1.26
CA GLN A 171 10.14 -13.41 2.45
C GLN A 171 9.37 -12.13 2.75
N ARG A 172 9.18 -11.85 4.04
CA ARG A 172 8.51 -10.62 4.48
C ARG A 172 9.56 -9.50 4.59
N THR A 173 9.57 -8.61 3.61
CA THR A 173 10.42 -7.43 3.55
C THR A 173 9.57 -6.16 3.36
N LEU A 174 10.14 -4.97 3.60
CA LEU A 174 9.40 -3.73 3.38
C LEU A 174 9.02 -3.59 1.91
N GLY A 175 9.97 -3.86 1.00
CA GLY A 175 9.77 -3.71 -0.44
C GLY A 175 8.60 -4.53 -0.98
N LEU A 176 8.38 -5.74 -0.43
CA LEU A 176 7.27 -6.61 -0.83
C LEU A 176 5.94 -6.31 -0.10
N GLN A 177 5.96 -5.61 1.04
CA GLN A 177 4.77 -5.43 1.90
C GLN A 177 4.21 -4.02 1.88
N PHE A 178 5.01 -3.04 1.46
CA PHE A 178 4.57 -1.66 1.38
C PHE A 178 3.79 -1.44 0.08
N ASP A 179 2.64 -0.80 0.20
CA ASP A 179 1.70 -0.48 -0.88
C ASP A 179 1.25 0.99 -0.76
N LEU A 180 0.69 1.54 -1.85
CA LEU A 180 0.07 2.86 -1.85
C LEU A 180 -1.45 2.75 -1.85
N ASP A 181 -2.03 2.68 -0.65
CA ASP A 181 -3.48 2.58 -0.43
C ASP A 181 -4.14 3.93 -0.10
N THR A 182 -3.42 4.80 0.61
CA THR A 182 -3.91 6.10 1.07
C THR A 182 -2.86 7.20 0.92
N PRO A 183 -3.26 8.48 0.92
CA PRO A 183 -2.32 9.60 0.85
C PRO A 183 -1.28 9.66 1.97
N SER A 184 -1.54 9.08 3.14
CA SER A 184 -0.58 9.04 4.24
C SER A 184 0.72 8.33 3.86
N GLU A 185 0.64 7.34 2.97
CA GLU A 185 1.81 6.63 2.47
C GLU A 185 2.69 7.52 1.58
N LEU A 186 2.12 8.54 0.91
CA LEU A 186 2.92 9.52 0.16
C LEU A 186 3.84 10.32 1.08
N LEU A 187 3.37 10.68 2.28
CA LEU A 187 4.18 11.43 3.24
C LEU A 187 5.40 10.62 3.69
N THR A 188 5.21 9.32 3.88
CA THR A 188 6.27 8.39 4.24
C THR A 188 7.22 8.15 3.06
N LEU A 189 6.66 7.91 1.87
CA LEU A 189 7.42 7.67 0.65
C LEU A 189 8.28 8.89 0.28
N ALA A 190 7.76 10.11 0.45
CA ALA A 190 8.46 11.36 0.18
C ALA A 190 9.74 11.57 1.00
N ILE A 191 9.86 10.91 2.17
CA ILE A 191 11.06 10.97 3.00
C ILE A 191 11.88 9.68 2.99
N HIS A 192 11.46 8.66 2.23
CA HIS A 192 12.17 7.40 2.18
C HIS A 192 13.36 7.48 1.20
N PRO A 193 14.59 7.13 1.61
CA PRO A 193 15.76 7.23 0.74
C PRO A 193 15.76 6.19 -0.40
N GLY A 194 15.04 5.08 -0.22
CA GLY A 194 14.95 3.97 -1.18
C GLY A 194 13.98 4.19 -2.35
N ILE A 195 13.40 5.38 -2.52
CA ILE A 195 12.50 5.63 -3.66
C ILE A 195 13.26 5.73 -4.98
N GLY A 196 12.61 5.31 -6.06
CA GLY A 196 13.15 5.49 -7.40
C GLY A 196 13.03 6.93 -7.90
N GLU A 197 13.78 7.23 -8.97
CA GLU A 197 13.94 8.59 -9.49
C GLU A 197 12.63 9.14 -10.09
N TYR A 198 11.81 8.29 -10.72
CA TYR A 198 10.55 8.72 -11.31
C TYR A 198 9.50 9.01 -10.24
N THR A 199 9.40 8.16 -9.23
CA THR A 199 8.59 8.37 -8.02
C THR A 199 8.99 9.66 -7.32
N LYS A 200 10.31 9.89 -7.13
CA LYS A 200 10.84 11.12 -6.52
C LYS A 200 10.44 12.38 -7.29
N ARG A 201 10.53 12.36 -8.62
CA ARG A 201 10.11 13.49 -9.47
C ARG A 201 8.61 13.74 -9.41
N ALA A 202 7.79 12.69 -9.29
CA ALA A 202 6.35 12.83 -9.15
C ALA A 202 6.00 13.46 -7.79
N LEU A 203 6.59 12.96 -6.70
CA LEU A 203 6.39 13.48 -5.35
C LEU A 203 6.83 14.94 -5.21
N ALA A 204 7.91 15.35 -5.89
CA ALA A 204 8.40 16.73 -5.87
C ALA A 204 7.41 17.76 -6.48
N LYS A 205 6.38 17.31 -7.20
CA LYS A 205 5.34 18.17 -7.78
C LYS A 205 4.13 18.34 -6.86
N ILE A 206 4.08 17.61 -5.75
CA ILE A 206 2.97 17.61 -4.82
C ILE A 206 3.38 18.40 -3.58
N ASP A 207 2.54 19.32 -3.15
CA ASP A 207 2.72 20.04 -1.88
C ASP A 207 2.35 19.10 -0.71
N LEU A 208 3.36 18.42 -0.18
CA LEU A 208 3.27 17.48 0.93
C LEU A 208 4.02 18.02 2.14
N ASP A 209 3.30 18.27 3.24
CA ASP A 209 3.93 18.57 4.53
C ASP A 209 4.43 17.29 5.20
N THR A 210 5.72 17.01 5.03
CA THR A 210 6.40 15.85 5.63
C THR A 210 6.90 16.11 7.05
N SER A 211 6.69 17.31 7.62
CA SER A 211 7.25 17.70 8.91
C SER A 211 6.83 16.78 10.06
N LYS A 212 5.60 16.28 10.04
CA LYS A 212 5.10 15.32 11.04
C LYS A 212 5.77 13.96 10.91
N CYS A 213 6.00 13.48 9.69
CA CYS A 213 6.72 12.22 9.46
C CYS A 213 8.15 12.31 9.98
N LEU A 214 8.86 13.43 9.73
CA LEU A 214 10.20 13.67 10.24
C LEU A 214 10.24 13.71 11.78
N LYS A 215 9.28 14.37 12.43
CA LYS A 215 9.18 14.38 13.90
C LYS A 215 8.86 13.00 14.48
N ILE A 216 7.95 12.25 13.87
CA ILE A 216 7.67 10.86 14.28
C ILE A 216 8.91 9.99 14.13
N ARG A 217 9.68 10.19 13.06
CA ARG A 217 10.96 9.52 12.85
C ARG A 217 11.95 9.84 13.99
N GLU A 218 12.08 11.10 14.39
CA GLU A 218 12.91 11.47 15.55
C GLU A 218 12.45 10.77 16.84
N ILE A 219 11.15 10.70 17.09
CA ILE A 219 10.54 10.04 18.25
C ILE A 219 10.86 8.54 18.26
N ILE A 220 10.69 7.85 17.13
CA ILE A 220 10.98 6.41 16.99
C ILE A 220 12.41 6.06 17.42
N ASN A 221 13.33 7.01 17.26
CA ASN A 221 14.75 6.85 17.54
C ASN A 221 15.20 7.28 18.93
N ASN A 222 14.31 7.89 19.69
CA ASN A 222 14.61 8.38 21.02
C ASN A 222 14.17 7.36 22.08
N PRO A 223 15.10 6.73 22.83
CA PRO A 223 14.76 5.75 23.85
C PRO A 223 13.93 6.28 25.01
N ASP A 224 13.98 7.59 25.25
CA ASP A 224 13.22 8.23 26.33
C ASP A 224 11.79 8.59 25.89
N SER A 225 11.48 8.49 24.60
CA SER A 225 10.15 8.82 24.07
C SER A 225 9.14 7.67 24.15
N GLU A 226 7.87 8.03 24.09
CA GLU A 226 6.73 7.14 23.96
C GLU A 226 5.94 7.49 22.69
N LEU A 227 5.60 6.47 21.89
CA LEU A 227 4.81 6.59 20.67
C LEU A 227 3.51 5.80 20.81
N VAL A 228 2.37 6.45 20.55
CA VAL A 228 1.08 5.75 20.42
C VAL A 228 0.91 5.25 19.00
N VAL A 229 0.58 3.97 18.85
CA VAL A 229 0.21 3.38 17.56
C VAL A 229 -1.16 2.73 17.73
N PHE A 230 -2.12 3.16 16.92
CA PHE A 230 -3.51 2.74 17.02
C PHE A 230 -4.07 2.21 15.71
N GLY A 231 -4.78 1.10 15.79
CA GLY A 231 -5.71 0.62 14.78
C GLY A 231 -5.45 -0.83 14.37
N ARG A 232 -5.60 -1.16 13.08
CA ARG A 232 -5.63 -2.55 12.63
C ARG A 232 -4.22 -3.15 12.51
N ILE A 233 -3.62 -3.55 13.63
CA ILE A 233 -2.21 -3.96 13.67
C ILE A 233 -2.10 -5.47 13.95
N GLY A 234 -1.26 -6.16 13.18
CA GLY A 234 -1.00 -7.60 13.37
C GLY A 234 0.18 -7.88 14.29
N SER A 235 0.26 -9.11 14.79
CA SER A 235 1.38 -9.58 15.61
C SER A 235 2.74 -9.42 14.92
N ALA A 236 2.80 -9.68 13.60
CA ALA A 236 4.03 -9.49 12.82
C ALA A 236 4.50 -8.03 12.78
N ASN A 237 3.57 -7.08 12.70
CA ASN A 237 3.91 -5.67 12.74
C ASN A 237 4.29 -5.25 14.15
N PHE A 238 3.61 -5.75 15.19
CA PHE A 238 4.02 -5.47 16.56
C PHE A 238 5.44 -5.95 16.85
N LYS A 239 5.77 -7.18 16.47
CA LYS A 239 7.14 -7.71 16.59
C LYS A 239 8.15 -6.80 15.90
N LEU A 240 7.83 -6.31 14.70
CA LEU A 240 8.69 -5.39 13.97
C LEU A 240 8.88 -4.05 14.71
N LEU A 241 7.82 -3.48 15.27
CA LEU A 241 7.91 -2.26 16.07
C LEU A 241 8.79 -2.48 17.31
N ASP A 242 8.60 -3.58 18.02
CA ASP A 242 9.35 -3.93 19.22
C ASP A 242 10.84 -4.15 18.92
N GLU A 243 11.17 -4.77 17.78
CA GLU A 243 12.55 -5.08 17.39
C GLU A 243 13.31 -3.90 16.77
N LEU A 244 12.63 -3.02 16.02
CA LEU A 244 13.28 -2.00 15.19
C LEU A 244 13.14 -0.56 15.70
N THR A 245 12.28 -0.31 16.68
CA THR A 245 12.16 1.03 17.30
C THR A 245 13.03 1.13 18.55
N ARG A 246 13.41 2.36 18.92
CA ARG A 246 14.15 2.62 20.17
C ARG A 246 13.25 3.16 21.26
N CYS A 247 12.15 3.81 20.89
CA CYS A 247 11.19 4.37 21.84
C CYS A 247 10.26 3.31 22.43
N ARG A 248 9.55 3.68 23.49
CA ARG A 248 8.51 2.84 24.08
C ARG A 248 7.24 2.94 23.24
N ILE A 249 6.64 1.81 22.89
CA ILE A 249 5.41 1.76 22.09
C ILE A 249 4.18 1.52 22.98
N ARG A 250 3.18 2.39 22.86
CA ARG A 250 1.83 2.19 23.37
C ARG A 250 0.94 1.71 22.23
N LEU A 251 0.75 0.40 22.13
CA LEU A 251 0.04 -0.24 21.03
C LEU A 251 -1.44 -0.50 21.39
N TYR A 252 -2.35 -0.02 20.55
CA TYR A 252 -3.78 -0.29 20.63
C TYR A 252 -4.25 -0.95 19.33
N SER A 253 -4.25 -2.28 19.33
CA SER A 253 -4.68 -3.07 18.17
C SER A 253 -6.17 -3.38 18.23
N GLU A 254 -6.95 -2.78 17.33
CA GLU A 254 -8.41 -2.93 17.29
C GLU A 254 -8.89 -3.30 15.88
N GLU A 255 -10.08 -3.90 15.81
CA GLU A 255 -10.85 -4.07 14.56
C GLU A 255 -10.10 -4.76 13.40
N ARG A 256 -9.18 -5.70 13.71
CA ARG A 256 -8.59 -6.57 12.68
C ARG A 256 -9.70 -7.28 11.89
N GLY A 257 -9.60 -7.23 10.57
CA GLY A 257 -10.62 -7.80 9.67
C GLY A 257 -11.85 -6.91 9.45
N LEU A 258 -11.86 -5.66 9.91
CA LEU A 258 -12.97 -4.70 9.76
C LEU A 258 -13.66 -4.78 8.38
N LYS A 259 -12.88 -4.56 7.30
CA LYS A 259 -13.37 -4.62 5.92
C LYS A 259 -13.61 -6.06 5.45
N ALA A 260 -12.66 -6.96 5.68
CA ALA A 260 -12.72 -8.34 5.20
C ALA A 260 -13.92 -9.13 5.73
N LEU A 261 -14.39 -8.78 6.94
CA LEU A 261 -15.58 -9.35 7.57
C LEU A 261 -16.83 -8.47 7.38
N GLY A 262 -16.76 -7.37 6.62
CA GLY A 262 -17.85 -6.43 6.36
C GLY A 262 -18.44 -5.75 7.61
N ARG A 263 -17.65 -5.62 8.68
CA ARG A 263 -18.10 -5.08 9.98
C ARG A 263 -18.30 -3.56 9.93
N ASP A 264 -17.54 -2.88 9.07
CA ASP A 264 -17.74 -1.46 8.76
C ASP A 264 -19.11 -1.22 8.11
N VAL A 265 -19.48 -2.04 7.12
CA VAL A 265 -20.78 -1.93 6.43
C VAL A 265 -21.95 -2.26 7.36
N ARG A 266 -21.78 -3.22 8.27
CA ARG A 266 -22.83 -3.61 9.23
C ARG A 266 -22.90 -2.70 10.47
N GLY A 267 -22.01 -1.72 10.63
CA GLY A 267 -21.96 -0.84 11.81
C GLY A 267 -21.59 -1.58 13.10
N GLU A 268 -20.78 -2.63 13.01
CA GLU A 268 -20.40 -3.50 14.13
C GLU A 268 -19.02 -3.15 14.70
N ALA A 269 -18.38 -2.08 14.23
CA ALA A 269 -17.08 -1.64 14.73
C ALA A 269 -17.19 -1.16 16.18
N VAL A 270 -16.27 -1.60 17.04
CA VAL A 270 -16.19 -1.18 18.44
C VAL A 270 -14.77 -0.68 18.71
N SER A 271 -14.63 0.51 19.30
CA SER A 271 -13.32 1.09 19.59
C SER A 271 -13.23 1.68 20.98
N LEU A 272 -12.17 1.34 21.74
CA LEU A 272 -11.90 1.94 23.05
C LEU A 272 -11.50 3.40 22.88
N LEU A 273 -10.62 3.69 21.90
CA LEU A 273 -10.22 5.06 21.59
C LEU A 273 -11.40 5.87 21.05
N GLY A 274 -12.23 5.28 20.19
CA GLY A 274 -13.47 5.90 19.75
C GLY A 274 -14.39 6.25 20.92
N LYS A 275 -14.57 5.35 21.89
CA LYS A 275 -15.37 5.61 23.09
C LYS A 275 -14.78 6.72 23.96
N LEU A 276 -13.45 6.76 24.09
CA LEU A 276 -12.75 7.81 24.83
C LEU A 276 -12.92 9.18 24.16
N ILE A 277 -12.81 9.24 22.83
CA ILE A 277 -13.04 10.46 22.04
C ILE A 277 -14.46 10.99 22.28
N LEU A 278 -15.48 10.13 22.23
CA LEU A 278 -16.86 10.56 22.50
C LEU A 278 -17.07 11.06 23.93
N SER A 279 -16.24 10.61 24.88
CA SER A 279 -16.36 10.98 26.29
C SER A 279 -15.64 12.28 26.62
N LEU A 280 -14.50 12.56 25.98
CA LEU A 280 -13.68 13.75 26.20
C LEU A 280 -14.00 14.89 25.23
N GLY A 281 -14.44 14.58 24.00
CA GLY A 281 -14.39 15.50 22.87
C GLY A 281 -13.01 15.50 22.19
N TYR A 282 -12.94 16.01 20.95
CA TYR A 282 -11.74 15.91 20.13
C TYR A 282 -10.52 16.67 20.72
N GLU A 283 -10.70 17.91 21.16
CA GLU A 283 -9.62 18.75 21.68
C GLU A 283 -9.00 18.17 22.96
N ASP A 284 -9.83 17.77 23.92
CA ASP A 284 -9.38 17.16 25.18
C ASP A 284 -8.78 15.78 24.95
N PHE A 285 -9.28 15.00 23.99
CA PHE A 285 -8.66 13.72 23.61
C PHE A 285 -7.22 13.91 23.09
N PHE A 286 -7.00 14.85 22.17
CA PHE A 286 -5.65 15.10 21.64
C PHE A 286 -4.72 15.75 22.68
N SER A 287 -5.28 16.55 23.59
CA SER A 287 -4.55 17.06 24.74
C SER A 287 -4.12 15.93 25.68
N PHE A 288 -5.02 15.00 26.00
CA PHE A 288 -4.71 13.81 26.79
C PHE A 288 -3.67 12.91 26.11
N LEU A 289 -3.76 12.70 24.79
CA LEU A 289 -2.72 11.96 24.05
C LEU A 289 -1.33 12.58 24.25
N ALA A 290 -1.23 13.91 24.24
CA ALA A 290 0.04 14.62 24.46
C ALA A 290 0.58 14.49 25.91
N GLU A 291 -0.24 14.09 26.88
CA GLU A 291 0.21 13.81 28.25
C GLU A 291 0.90 12.43 28.36
N ILE A 292 0.51 11.48 27.51
CA ILE A 292 0.95 10.08 27.61
C ILE A 292 1.94 9.65 26.52
N CYS A 293 2.20 10.50 25.53
CA CYS A 293 3.15 10.20 24.45
C CYS A 293 3.71 11.47 23.82
N GLN A 294 4.77 11.32 23.03
CA GLN A 294 5.39 12.42 22.28
C GLN A 294 5.00 12.40 20.80
N GLY A 295 4.28 11.38 20.34
CA GLY A 295 3.74 11.30 18.98
C GLY A 295 2.72 10.19 18.84
N ALA A 296 1.90 10.26 17.80
CA ALA A 296 0.87 9.26 17.51
C ALA A 296 0.76 8.92 16.02
N VAL A 297 0.50 7.64 15.73
CA VAL A 297 0.17 7.14 14.38
C VAL A 297 -1.16 6.40 14.46
N LEU A 298 -2.17 6.92 13.77
CA LEU A 298 -3.56 6.52 13.96
C LEU A 298 -4.18 6.04 12.64
N ASP A 299 -4.56 4.76 12.57
CA ASP A 299 -5.45 4.25 11.53
C ASP A 299 -6.89 4.68 11.83
N THR A 300 -7.26 5.84 11.26
CA THR A 300 -8.51 6.54 11.55
C THR A 300 -9.75 5.84 11.00
N ARG A 301 -9.59 4.84 10.12
CA ARG A 301 -10.73 4.10 9.55
C ARG A 301 -11.48 3.33 10.62
N VAL A 302 -10.78 2.87 11.66
CA VAL A 302 -11.40 2.23 12.83
C VAL A 302 -12.31 3.21 13.56
N LEU A 303 -11.86 4.46 13.76
CA LEU A 303 -12.63 5.50 14.43
C LEU A 303 -13.84 5.91 13.58
N PHE A 304 -13.66 6.12 12.28
CA PHE A 304 -14.76 6.52 11.39
C PHE A 304 -15.85 5.43 11.32
N ALA A 305 -15.46 4.15 11.25
CA ALA A 305 -16.40 3.05 11.30
C ALA A 305 -17.12 2.96 12.66
N TYR A 306 -16.40 3.20 13.77
CA TYR A 306 -17.00 3.24 15.10
C TYR A 306 -18.01 4.39 15.27
N PHE A 307 -17.72 5.57 14.71
CA PHE A 307 -18.64 6.71 14.74
C PHE A 307 -19.82 6.57 13.77
N GLY A 308 -19.79 5.57 12.88
CA GLY A 308 -20.80 5.40 11.84
C GLY A 308 -20.79 6.53 10.80
N TRP A 309 -19.63 7.12 10.54
CA TRP A 309 -19.52 8.20 9.55
C TRP A 309 -19.49 7.66 8.13
N GLU A 310 -20.40 8.15 7.30
CA GLU A 310 -20.38 7.92 5.86
C GLU A 310 -19.51 8.99 5.20
N LEU A 311 -18.25 8.66 4.97
CA LEU A 311 -17.27 9.57 4.37
C LEU A 311 -16.92 9.14 2.95
N SER A 312 -16.84 10.12 2.05
CA SER A 312 -16.27 9.89 0.72
C SER A 312 -14.78 9.51 0.81
N GLN A 313 -14.23 8.90 -0.25
CA GLN A 313 -12.78 8.64 -0.31
C GLN A 313 -11.99 9.95 -0.21
N SER A 314 -12.38 10.96 -0.99
CA SER A 314 -11.78 12.28 -1.00
C SER A 314 -11.72 12.92 0.40
N GLU A 315 -12.80 12.87 1.18
CA GLU A 315 -12.80 13.42 2.54
C GLU A 315 -11.82 12.71 3.48
N ARG A 316 -11.76 11.36 3.42
CA ARG A 316 -10.79 10.58 4.20
C ARG A 316 -9.36 10.95 3.80
N PHE A 317 -9.11 11.06 2.51
CA PHE A 317 -7.81 11.39 1.93
C PHE A 317 -7.35 12.82 2.28
N HIS A 318 -8.26 13.79 2.32
CA HIS A 318 -7.95 15.14 2.81
C HIS A 318 -7.70 15.17 4.32
N SER A 319 -8.41 14.35 5.11
CA SER A 319 -8.13 14.17 6.54
C SER A 319 -6.72 13.62 6.79
N ASP A 320 -6.32 12.61 6.02
CA ASP A 320 -4.98 11.99 6.10
C ASP A 320 -3.84 12.99 5.91
N LEU A 321 -3.99 13.87 4.91
CA LEU A 321 -3.00 14.92 4.62
C LEU A 321 -3.16 16.18 5.49
N GLY A 322 -4.20 16.26 6.33
CA GLY A 322 -4.50 17.46 7.12
C GLY A 322 -4.95 18.66 6.28
N ARG A 323 -5.52 18.45 5.08
CA ARG A 323 -6.06 19.49 4.19
C ARG A 323 -7.48 19.89 4.64
N ILE A 324 -7.58 20.50 5.82
CA ILE A 324 -8.84 20.78 6.55
C ILE A 324 -9.88 21.52 5.70
N GLU A 325 -9.45 22.52 4.92
CA GLU A 325 -10.35 23.34 4.09
C GLU A 325 -11.06 22.56 2.97
N GLN A 326 -10.56 21.37 2.62
CA GLN A 326 -11.12 20.52 1.57
C GLN A 326 -12.10 19.46 2.12
N ILE A 327 -12.31 19.42 3.44
CA ILE A 327 -13.17 18.43 4.10
C ILE A 327 -14.57 19.01 4.29
N ASN A 328 -15.62 18.42 3.72
CA ASN A 328 -16.99 18.94 3.86
C ASN A 328 -17.70 18.44 5.12
N HIS A 329 -17.48 17.18 5.51
CA HIS A 329 -18.08 16.61 6.71
C HIS A 329 -17.63 17.37 7.98
N PRO A 330 -18.57 17.99 8.74
CA PRO A 330 -18.22 18.93 9.82
C PRO A 330 -17.45 18.27 10.96
N GLU A 331 -17.87 17.09 11.41
CA GLU A 331 -17.17 16.38 12.49
C GLU A 331 -15.78 15.90 12.09
N LEU A 332 -15.58 15.54 10.81
CA LEU A 332 -14.28 15.10 10.31
C LEU A 332 -13.33 16.29 10.18
N ARG A 333 -13.86 17.43 9.72
CA ARG A 333 -13.12 18.69 9.64
C ARG A 333 -12.62 19.09 11.03
N GLU A 334 -13.49 19.02 12.03
CA GLU A 334 -13.14 19.36 13.42
C GLU A 334 -12.15 18.35 14.02
N PHE A 335 -12.40 17.04 13.88
CA PHE A 335 -11.47 16.00 14.31
C PHE A 335 -10.07 16.21 13.71
N THR A 336 -10.00 16.45 12.39
CA THR A 336 -8.75 16.67 11.66
C THR A 336 -8.06 17.94 12.14
N ARG A 337 -8.82 19.02 12.38
CA ARG A 337 -8.29 20.29 12.92
C ARG A 337 -7.68 20.10 14.30
N CYS A 338 -8.34 19.41 15.21
CA CYS A 338 -7.81 19.12 16.55
C CYS A 338 -6.55 18.23 16.47
N ALA A 339 -6.56 17.20 15.62
CA ALA A 339 -5.37 16.36 15.40
C ALA A 339 -4.20 17.16 14.82
N HIS A 340 -4.48 18.05 13.87
CA HIS A 340 -3.46 18.87 13.21
C HIS A 340 -2.82 19.88 14.17
N ASN A 341 -3.61 20.46 15.07
CA ASN A 341 -3.18 21.47 16.04
C ASN A 341 -2.68 20.88 17.37
N ALA A 342 -2.61 19.55 17.50
CA ALA A 342 -2.14 18.90 18.71
C ALA A 342 -0.69 19.30 19.06
N LYS A 343 -0.35 19.24 20.36
CA LYS A 343 1.00 19.58 20.86
C LYS A 343 2.08 18.57 20.46
N ILE A 344 1.68 17.43 19.93
CA ILE A 344 2.55 16.35 19.45
C ILE A 344 2.29 16.08 17.96
N PRO A 345 3.27 15.59 17.19
CA PRO A 345 3.01 15.12 15.83
C PRO A 345 2.03 13.95 15.84
N ILE A 346 1.00 14.05 14.99
CA ILE A 346 0.00 13.01 14.78
C ILE A 346 -0.12 12.72 13.30
N LEU A 347 0.11 11.46 12.91
CA LEU A 347 -0.16 10.96 11.57
C LEU A 347 -1.53 10.27 11.55
N LEU A 348 -2.37 10.68 10.62
CA LEU A 348 -3.67 10.09 10.34
C LEU A 348 -3.58 9.29 9.05
N GLY A 349 -4.24 8.14 8.97
CA GLY A 349 -4.22 7.32 7.77
C GLY A 349 -5.08 6.08 7.82
N GLY A 350 -4.83 5.19 6.86
CA GLY A 350 -5.46 3.88 6.75
C GLY A 350 -4.71 2.76 7.46
N HIS A 351 -5.05 1.53 7.07
CA HIS A 351 -4.36 0.32 7.54
C HIS A 351 -2.89 0.34 7.12
N SER A 352 -2.63 0.66 5.86
CA SER A 352 -1.32 0.81 5.24
C SER A 352 -0.38 1.68 6.08
N LEU A 353 -0.87 2.78 6.66
CA LEU A 353 -0.06 3.67 7.50
C LEU A 353 0.50 2.96 8.73
N VAL A 354 -0.30 2.14 9.41
CA VAL A 354 0.11 1.42 10.63
C VAL A 354 0.73 0.06 10.35
N THR A 355 0.88 -0.29 9.06
CA THR A 355 1.58 -1.50 8.60
C THR A 355 2.85 -1.12 7.84
N GLY A 356 2.78 -1.05 6.51
CA GLY A 356 3.92 -0.76 5.66
C GLY A 356 4.43 0.68 5.82
N GLY A 357 3.54 1.66 6.02
CA GLY A 357 3.92 3.07 6.22
C GLY A 357 4.81 3.26 7.44
N LEU A 358 4.38 2.77 8.60
CA LEU A 358 5.19 2.86 9.81
C LEU A 358 6.51 2.07 9.68
N TRP A 359 6.50 0.93 9.00
CA TRP A 359 7.74 0.20 8.70
C TRP A 359 8.67 1.02 7.80
N ALA A 360 8.17 1.65 6.75
CA ALA A 360 8.95 2.53 5.89
C ALA A 360 9.53 3.74 6.67
N LEU A 361 8.78 4.33 7.60
CA LEU A 361 9.33 5.37 8.48
C LEU A 361 10.50 4.85 9.33
N ILE A 362 10.37 3.64 9.89
CA ILE A 362 11.44 3.00 10.67
C ILE A 362 12.67 2.72 9.80
N GLU A 363 12.49 2.08 8.64
CA GLU A 363 13.60 1.74 7.74
C GLU A 363 14.31 2.99 7.21
N SER A 364 13.55 4.02 6.80
CA SER A 364 14.12 5.30 6.36
C SER A 364 15.07 5.88 7.40
N SER A 365 14.73 5.72 8.68
CA SER A 365 15.59 6.16 9.77
C SER A 365 16.86 5.33 9.94
N LEU A 366 16.78 4.02 9.69
CA LEU A 366 17.94 3.14 9.85
C LEU A 366 18.95 3.39 8.73
N LEU A 367 18.47 3.63 7.51
CA LEU A 367 19.30 3.88 6.33
C LEU A 367 20.05 5.21 6.38
N GLU A 368 19.50 6.27 6.97
CA GLU A 368 20.21 7.56 7.13
C GLU A 368 21.38 7.52 8.13
N ARG A 369 21.52 6.44 8.93
CA ARG A 369 22.60 6.29 9.91
C ARG A 369 23.85 5.63 9.34
N VAL A 370 23.76 5.07 8.13
CA VAL A 370 24.86 4.44 7.39
C VAL A 370 25.43 5.46 6.42
#